data_AF-A0A4R4VHL5-F1
#
_entry.id   AF-A0A4R4VHL5-F1
#
_cell.length_a   1.000
_cell.length_b   1.000
_cell.length_c   1.000
_cell.angle_alpha   90.00
_cell.angle_beta   90.00
_cell.angle_gamma   90.00
#
_symmetry.space_group_name_H-M   'P 1'
#
loop_
_entity.id
_entity.type
_entity.pdbx_description
1 polymer ?
#
loop_
_entity_poly.entity_id
_entity_poly.type
_entity_poly.pdbx_seq_one_letter_code
_entity_poly.pdbx_strand_id
1 'polypeptide(L)'
;MPHKTILTCKDMLTTWGRSSRCRRGGIIDGGHHGEVGYFIEPTVIVGARPGMTVVEKEIFGLVITVQRFDSTEEVVAVAYGLAGGLWTRDLALAIRSPRSCGRAPSG
;
A
#
# COMPACT_ATOMS: atom_id res chain seq x y z
N MET A 1 -22.29 -22.89 -7.39
CA MET A 1 -22.03 -21.81 -6.41
C MET A 1 -20.52 -21.63 -6.33
N PRO A 2 -19.93 -20.56 -6.89
CA PRO A 2 -18.49 -20.47 -6.98
C PRO A 2 -17.90 -20.10 -5.62
N HIS A 3 -16.97 -20.94 -5.20
CA HIS A 3 -16.13 -20.82 -4.03
C HIS A 3 -15.41 -19.47 -4.07
N LYS A 4 -15.67 -18.59 -3.10
CA LYS A 4 -14.83 -17.40 -2.89
C LYS A 4 -13.43 -17.90 -2.55
N THR A 5 -12.57 -17.92 -3.56
CA THR A 5 -11.14 -18.20 -3.36
C THR A 5 -10.64 -17.03 -2.51
N ILE A 6 -10.37 -17.29 -1.23
CA ILE A 6 -9.55 -16.39 -0.42
C ILE A 6 -8.22 -16.36 -1.16
N LEU A 7 -7.99 -15.29 -1.92
CA LEU A 7 -6.69 -15.00 -2.50
C LEU A 7 -5.72 -14.97 -1.33
N THR A 8 -4.88 -15.99 -1.20
CA THR A 8 -3.88 -15.99 -0.17
C THR A 8 -2.82 -14.95 -0.54
N CYS A 9 -2.16 -14.34 0.44
CA CYS A 9 -1.10 -13.37 0.17
C CYS A 9 -0.01 -13.93 -0.78
N LYS A 10 0.16 -15.25 -0.78
CA LYS A 10 1.03 -15.99 -1.71
C LYS A 10 0.59 -15.79 -3.16
N ASP A 11 -0.69 -15.98 -3.47
CA ASP A 11 -1.25 -15.79 -4.82
C ASP A 11 -1.22 -14.33 -5.28
N MET A 12 -1.45 -13.40 -4.34
CA MET A 12 -1.41 -11.95 -4.61
C MET A 12 0.01 -11.48 -4.94
N LEU A 13 1.03 -11.94 -4.21
CA LEU A 13 2.41 -11.55 -4.46
C LEU A 13 2.94 -12.06 -5.80
N THR A 14 2.66 -13.31 -6.17
CA THR A 14 3.12 -13.86 -7.46
C THR A 14 2.43 -13.16 -8.64
N THR A 15 1.16 -12.82 -8.49
CA THR A 15 0.37 -12.13 -9.53
C THR A 15 0.74 -10.65 -9.62
N TRP A 16 0.89 -9.97 -8.48
CA TRP A 16 1.02 -8.51 -8.43
C TRP A 16 2.48 -8.05 -8.40
N GLY A 17 3.42 -8.91 -7.98
CA GLY A 17 4.85 -8.66 -8.11
C GLY A 17 5.32 -8.59 -9.56
N ARG A 18 4.57 -9.20 -10.50
CA ARG A 18 4.78 -8.99 -11.95
C ARG A 18 4.16 -7.69 -12.46
N SER A 19 3.04 -7.27 -11.87
CA SER A 19 2.29 -6.04 -12.23
C SER A 19 2.90 -4.76 -11.63
N SER A 20 3.66 -4.87 -10.54
CA SER A 20 4.29 -3.75 -9.85
C SER A 20 5.50 -3.15 -10.57
N ARG A 21 5.88 -3.70 -11.73
CA ARG A 21 6.97 -3.18 -12.56
C ARG A 21 6.53 -1.87 -13.23
N CYS A 22 6.84 -0.75 -12.60
CA CYS A 22 6.55 0.59 -13.11
C CYS A 22 7.77 1.15 -13.87
N ARG A 23 7.55 2.02 -14.86
CA ARG A 23 8.65 2.63 -15.66
C ARG A 23 9.71 3.39 -14.84
N ARG A 24 9.43 3.69 -13.56
CA ARG A 24 10.35 4.37 -12.62
C ARG A 24 10.32 3.75 -11.20
N GLY A 25 9.86 2.51 -11.05
CA GLY A 25 9.66 1.87 -9.73
C GLY A 25 9.42 0.37 -9.83
N GLY A 26 9.51 -0.34 -8.71
CA GLY A 26 9.36 -1.79 -8.68
C GLY A 26 9.61 -2.37 -7.29
N ILE A 27 9.65 -3.69 -7.21
CA ILE A 27 10.14 -4.39 -6.02
C ILE A 27 11.63 -4.09 -5.88
N ILE A 28 12.03 -3.53 -4.73
CA ILE A 28 13.44 -3.28 -4.41
C ILE A 28 14.03 -4.34 -3.50
N ASP A 29 13.18 -5.05 -2.77
CA ASP A 29 13.55 -6.15 -1.88
C ASP A 29 12.33 -7.05 -1.67
N GLY A 30 12.60 -8.33 -1.44
CA GLY A 30 11.57 -9.36 -1.28
C GLY A 30 10.96 -9.88 -2.58
N GLY A 31 9.72 -10.33 -2.50
CA GLY A 31 8.96 -10.86 -3.64
C GLY A 31 9.10 -12.37 -3.85
N HIS A 32 9.82 -13.07 -2.96
CA HIS A 32 9.87 -14.53 -2.96
C HIS A 32 8.93 -15.14 -1.90
N HIS A 33 8.57 -16.40 -2.12
CA HIS A 33 7.82 -17.19 -1.14
C HIS A 33 8.47 -18.56 -0.99
N GLY A 34 8.37 -19.15 0.20
CA GLY A 34 8.88 -20.49 0.44
C GLY A 34 8.11 -21.56 -0.35
N GLU A 35 8.80 -22.64 -0.70
CA GLU A 35 8.20 -23.84 -1.31
C GLU A 35 7.37 -24.63 -0.28
N VAL A 36 7.77 -24.60 0.99
CA VAL A 36 7.14 -25.34 2.09
C VAL A 36 6.54 -24.38 3.13
N GLY A 37 5.28 -24.58 3.48
CA GLY A 37 4.55 -23.73 4.43
C GLY A 37 4.02 -22.41 3.86
N TYR A 38 3.57 -21.52 4.74
CA TYR A 38 2.97 -20.21 4.42
C TYR A 38 3.95 -19.05 4.67
N PHE A 39 5.22 -19.23 4.31
CA PHE A 39 6.24 -18.21 4.46
C PHE A 39 6.30 -17.30 3.24
N ILE A 40 6.29 -15.99 3.51
CA ILE A 40 6.33 -14.93 2.51
C ILE A 40 7.46 -13.99 2.89
N GLU A 41 8.30 -13.65 1.93
CA GLU A 41 9.37 -12.68 2.13
C GLU A 41 8.80 -11.26 2.24
N PRO A 42 9.20 -10.46 3.24
CA PRO A 42 8.82 -9.06 3.33
C PRO A 42 9.17 -8.32 2.05
N THR A 43 8.19 -7.69 1.41
CA THR A 43 8.34 -7.09 0.09
C THR A 43 8.17 -5.58 0.15
N VAL A 44 9.14 -4.85 -0.40
CA VAL A 44 9.08 -3.39 -0.51
C VAL A 44 8.96 -2.98 -1.96
N ILE A 45 7.89 -2.24 -2.28
CA ILE A 45 7.60 -1.73 -3.62
C ILE A 45 7.77 -0.21 -3.60
N VAL A 46 8.66 0.32 -4.45
CA VAL A 46 8.87 1.77 -4.59
C VAL A 46 8.30 2.30 -5.88
N GLY A 47 7.90 3.58 -5.88
CA GLY A 47 7.36 4.24 -7.06
C GLY A 47 5.98 3.73 -7.45
N ALA A 48 5.26 3.15 -6.48
CA ALA A 48 3.83 2.85 -6.60
C ALA A 48 3.05 4.16 -6.78
N ARG A 49 1.93 4.11 -7.49
CA ARG A 49 1.10 5.27 -7.83
C ARG A 49 -0.38 4.97 -7.63
N PRO A 50 -1.21 6.00 -7.36
CA PRO A 50 -2.66 5.87 -7.44
C PRO A 50 -3.08 5.25 -8.80
N GLY A 51 -4.11 4.40 -8.81
CA GLY A 51 -4.49 3.61 -9.99
C GLY A 51 -3.80 2.26 -10.12
N MET A 52 -2.74 1.99 -9.34
CA MET A 52 -2.15 0.65 -9.27
C MET A 52 -2.91 -0.21 -8.28
N THR A 53 -3.15 -1.48 -8.64
CA THR A 53 -3.88 -2.41 -7.77
C THR A 53 -3.22 -2.61 -6.40
N VAL A 54 -1.88 -2.59 -6.36
CA VAL A 54 -1.10 -2.67 -5.10
C VAL A 54 -1.32 -1.48 -4.16
N VAL A 55 -1.87 -0.37 -4.65
CA VAL A 55 -2.18 0.85 -3.86
C VAL A 55 -3.66 0.88 -3.48
N GLU A 56 -4.55 0.47 -4.39
CA GLU A 56 -6.01 0.59 -4.19
C GLU A 56 -6.64 -0.58 -3.42
N LYS A 57 -5.96 -1.71 -3.37
CA LYS A 57 -6.47 -2.94 -2.76
C LYS A 57 -5.58 -3.38 -1.62
N GLU A 58 -6.23 -3.86 -0.57
CA GLU A 58 -5.55 -4.39 0.60
C GLU A 58 -5.01 -5.80 0.30
N ILE A 59 -3.68 -5.96 0.36
CA ILE A 59 -2.98 -7.21 0.04
C ILE A 59 -2.96 -8.17 1.25
N PHE A 60 -3.26 -7.68 2.47
CA PHE A 60 -3.27 -8.42 3.74
C PHE A 60 -1.99 -9.24 4.03
N GLY A 61 -0.87 -8.91 3.38
CA GLY A 61 0.41 -9.61 3.48
C GLY A 61 1.57 -8.72 3.91
N LEU A 62 2.78 -9.28 4.00
CA LEU A 62 4.01 -8.55 4.35
C LEU A 62 4.52 -7.70 3.17
N VAL A 63 3.71 -6.75 2.72
CA VAL A 63 4.00 -5.89 1.57
C VAL A 63 3.81 -4.43 1.96
N ILE A 64 4.83 -3.61 1.68
CA ILE A 64 4.77 -2.15 1.87
C ILE A 64 4.99 -1.47 0.52
N THR A 65 4.15 -0.47 0.22
CA THR A 65 4.33 0.42 -0.92
C THR A 65 4.83 1.78 -0.49
N VAL A 66 5.81 2.33 -1.19
CA VAL A 66 6.37 3.67 -0.96
C VAL A 66 5.97 4.59 -2.12
N GLN A 67 5.31 5.69 -1.77
CA GLN A 67 4.84 6.73 -2.69
C GLN A 67 5.51 8.06 -2.33
N ARG A 68 5.84 8.87 -3.34
CA ARG A 68 6.27 10.25 -3.15
C ARG A 68 5.05 11.15 -3.27
N PHE A 69 5.04 12.23 -2.50
CA PHE A 69 4.01 13.26 -2.51
C PHE A 69 4.71 14.63 -2.44
N ASP A 70 4.05 15.66 -2.95
CA ASP A 70 4.59 17.02 -2.95
C ASP A 70 3.91 17.94 -1.93
N SER A 71 2.70 17.59 -1.47
CA SER A 71 1.95 18.37 -0.48
C SER A 71 1.26 17.49 0.57
N THR A 72 0.93 18.09 1.72
CA THR A 72 0.24 17.36 2.79
C THR A 72 -1.22 17.08 2.40
N GLU A 73 -1.83 18.00 1.66
CA GLU A 73 -3.20 17.92 1.17
C GLU A 73 -3.40 16.70 0.25
N GLU A 74 -2.40 16.41 -0.59
CA GLU A 74 -2.37 15.21 -1.44
C GLU A 74 -2.41 13.93 -0.60
N VAL A 75 -1.59 13.85 0.44
CA VAL A 75 -1.51 12.68 1.33
C VAL A 75 -2.82 12.47 2.10
N VAL A 76 -3.42 13.55 2.60
CA VAL A 76 -4.69 13.49 3.33
C VAL A 76 -5.82 12.99 2.44
N ALA A 77 -5.84 13.38 1.16
CA ALA A 77 -6.87 12.97 0.20
C ALA A 77 -6.84 11.47 -0.13
N VAL A 78 -5.67 10.83 -0.04
CA VAL A 78 -5.50 9.39 -0.34
C VAL A 78 -5.46 8.50 0.90
N ALA A 79 -5.51 9.06 2.11
CA ALA A 79 -5.47 8.32 3.36
C ALA A 79 -6.80 7.62 3.65
N TYR A 80 -6.83 6.27 3.54
CA TYR A 80 -8.02 5.45 3.81
C TYR A 80 -8.26 5.21 5.32
N GLY A 81 -9.54 5.06 5.68
CA GLY A 81 -10.08 5.32 7.03
C GLY A 81 -10.04 4.19 8.06
N LEU A 82 -9.03 3.31 8.07
CA LEU A 82 -8.88 2.33 9.17
C LEU A 82 -7.91 2.82 10.24
N ALA A 83 -6.66 3.07 9.85
CA ALA A 83 -5.61 3.59 10.71
C ALA A 83 -4.53 4.26 9.86
N GLY A 84 -3.91 5.31 10.37
CA GLY A 84 -2.81 6.02 9.70
C GLY A 84 -1.90 6.70 10.71
N GLY A 85 -0.61 6.81 10.36
CA GLY A 85 0.39 7.49 11.16
C GLY A 85 0.96 8.70 10.41
N LEU A 86 1.17 9.81 11.12
CA LEU A 86 1.87 10.98 10.60
C LEU A 86 3.17 11.15 11.38
N TRP A 87 4.29 11.12 10.66
CA TRP A 87 5.61 11.41 11.24
C TRP A 87 6.08 12.78 10.77
N THR A 88 6.14 13.74 11.69
CA THR A 88 6.58 15.10 11.41
C THR A 88 7.24 15.72 12.65
N ARG A 89 8.11 16.71 12.42
CA ARG A 89 8.65 17.58 13.48
C ARG A 89 7.75 18.79 13.77
N ASP A 90 6.80 19.09 12.90
CA ASP A 90 5.83 20.17 13.09
C ASP A 90 4.64 19.71 13.95
N LEU A 91 4.61 20.18 15.20
CA LEU A 91 3.55 19.85 16.15
C LEU A 91 2.17 20.34 15.69
N ALA A 92 2.11 21.49 15.03
CA ALA A 92 0.86 22.07 14.58
C ALA A 92 0.26 21.23 13.43
N LEU A 93 1.11 20.72 12.54
CA LEU A 93 0.72 19.74 11.52
C LEU A 93 0.27 18.42 12.15
N ALA A 94 1.02 17.90 13.12
CA ALA A 94 0.70 16.66 13.84
C ALA A 94 -0.68 16.69 14.50
N ILE A 95 -1.08 17.85 15.03
CA ILE A 95 -2.38 18.04 15.67
C ILE A 95 -3.50 18.21 14.63
N ARG A 96 -3.28 18.96 13.55
CA ARG A 96 -4.33 19.26 12.56
C ARG A 96 -4.62 18.09 11.61
N SER A 97 -3.59 17.40 11.12
CA SER A 97 -3.71 16.42 10.03
C SER A 97 -4.61 15.20 10.35
N PRO A 98 -4.58 14.59 11.56
CA PRO A 98 -5.46 13.45 11.85
C PRO A 98 -6.95 13.81 11.78
N ARG A 99 -7.32 15.07 11.98
CA ARG A 99 -8.71 15.55 11.89
C ARG A 99 -9.19 15.70 10.44
N SER A 100 -8.26 15.88 9.50
CA SER A 100 -8.58 16.01 8.08
C SER A 100 -8.54 14.67 7.34
N CYS A 101 -7.81 13.68 7.85
CA CYS A 101 -7.77 12.32 7.29
C CYS A 101 -9.14 11.62 7.39
N GLY A 102 -9.55 10.91 6.34
CA GLY A 102 -10.81 10.15 6.32
C GLY A 102 -12.05 10.93 5.87
N ARG A 103 -11.92 12.23 5.53
CA ARG A 103 -12.94 12.92 4.73
C ARG A 103 -12.79 12.43 3.29
N ALA A 104 -13.57 11.42 2.92
CA ALA A 104 -13.73 11.04 1.52
C ALA A 104 -14.09 12.30 0.71
N PRO A 105 -13.48 12.53 -0.48
CA PRO A 105 -13.93 13.61 -1.35
C PRO A 105 -15.41 13.38 -1.64
N SER A 106 -16.23 14.38 -1.33
CA SER A 106 -17.65 14.40 -1.69
C SER A 106 -17.75 14.51 -3.21
N GLY A 107 -17.81 13.37 -3.89
CA GLY A 107 -18.02 13.22 -5.32
C GLY A 107 -18.92 12.03 -5.58
#